data_AF-A0A9E5NAC7-F1
#
_entry.id   AF-A0A9E5NAC7-F1
#
_cell.length_a   1.000
_cell.length_b   1.000
_cell.length_c   1.000
_cell.angle_alpha   90.00
_cell.angle_beta   90.00
_cell.angle_gamma   90.00
#
_symmetry.space_group_name_H-M   'P 1'
#
loop_
_entity.id
_entity.type
_entity.pdbx_description
1 polymer ?
#
loop_
_entity_poly.entity_id
_entity_poly.type
_entity_poly.pdbx_seq_one_letter_code
_entity_poly.pdbx_strand_id
1 'polypeptide(L)'
;MLDFAAGWQQAPDLDFSRPYEEAMRDEDPAVRREAMWAAAWARQKWLLEHCRKLSNNPLPEHWDSILVLAILGESSDLERILAAGKATQFGPQRFQALGAFGHPGVVDTLLEGIESEDPLTAVAAGAAFTKITGADVESNKRVQIRPENGSEPDEFEQEFLEEVVLPSPQAAQTHWKKVKEEFSKGTRWCRGFDLGLGATDEILTQLDLESRWEACLRGKFRGTWQGSLIDLEAFPQKRG
;
A
#
# COMPACT_ATOMS: atom_id res chain seq x y z
N MET A 1 -25.90 -39.23 -45.29
CA MET A 1 -24.62 -39.88 -44.93
C MET A 1 -23.56 -39.30 -45.85
N LEU A 2 -22.90 -38.23 -45.42
CA LEU A 2 -21.60 -37.74 -45.91
C LEU A 2 -21.03 -36.87 -44.78
N ASP A 3 -19.80 -37.20 -44.40
CA ASP A 3 -19.04 -36.75 -43.23
C ASP A 3 -18.74 -35.25 -43.19
N PHE A 4 -19.04 -34.64 -42.04
CA PHE A 4 -18.42 -33.38 -41.59
C PHE A 4 -17.49 -33.70 -40.41
N ALA A 5 -16.37 -34.36 -40.69
CA ALA A 5 -15.35 -34.66 -39.71
C ALA A 5 -13.94 -34.45 -40.30
N ALA A 6 -13.53 -33.20 -40.48
CA ALA A 6 -12.12 -32.84 -40.63
C ALA A 6 -11.98 -31.32 -40.46
N GLY A 7 -11.34 -30.87 -39.37
CA GLY A 7 -11.07 -29.44 -39.19
C GLY A 7 -10.63 -28.98 -37.81
N TRP A 8 -10.53 -29.85 -36.80
CA TRP A 8 -9.87 -29.49 -35.54
C TRP A 8 -8.39 -29.85 -35.64
N GLN A 9 -7.65 -29.06 -36.44
CA GLN A 9 -6.19 -29.06 -36.35
C GLN A 9 -5.81 -28.56 -34.94
N GLN A 10 -4.93 -29.33 -34.32
CA GLN A 10 -4.32 -29.12 -33.02
C GLN A 10 -4.09 -27.64 -32.74
N ALA A 11 -4.73 -27.12 -31.69
CA ALA A 11 -4.32 -25.86 -31.10
C ALA A 11 -2.82 -26.01 -30.78
N PRO A 12 -1.96 -25.05 -31.17
CA PRO A 12 -0.57 -25.09 -30.76
C PRO A 12 -0.53 -25.18 -29.23
N ASP A 13 0.39 -25.97 -28.70
CA ASP A 13 0.70 -25.99 -27.26
C ASP A 13 0.94 -24.55 -26.84
N LEU A 14 -0.08 -23.92 -26.25
CA LEU A 14 0.03 -22.61 -25.66
C LEU A 14 0.96 -22.82 -24.48
N ASP A 15 2.18 -22.29 -24.58
CA ASP A 15 3.06 -22.21 -23.44
C ASP A 15 2.36 -21.34 -22.39
N PHE A 16 1.78 -22.00 -21.38
CA PHE A 16 1.15 -21.35 -20.23
C PHE A 16 2.22 -20.83 -19.24
N SER A 17 3.48 -20.69 -19.67
CA SER A 17 4.46 -19.93 -18.92
C SER A 17 3.90 -18.53 -18.71
N ARG A 18 3.63 -18.21 -17.44
CA ARG A 18 3.01 -16.93 -17.10
C ARG A 18 4.06 -15.85 -17.38
N PRO A 19 3.86 -14.96 -18.37
CA PRO A 19 4.93 -14.13 -18.92
C PRO A 19 5.20 -12.89 -18.06
N TYR A 20 5.14 -13.02 -16.73
CA TYR A 20 5.22 -11.88 -15.82
C TYR A 20 6.53 -11.11 -15.98
N GLU A 21 7.66 -11.82 -16.05
CA GLU A 21 8.97 -11.19 -16.20
C GLU A 21 9.18 -10.56 -17.59
N GLU A 22 8.57 -11.14 -18.62
CA GLU A 22 8.59 -10.56 -19.97
C GLU A 22 7.74 -9.29 -20.03
N ALA A 23 6.53 -9.32 -19.45
CA ALA A 23 5.63 -8.17 -19.39
C ALA A 23 6.20 -7.00 -18.57
N MET A 24 7.18 -7.24 -17.68
CA MET A 24 7.93 -6.15 -17.04
C MET A 24 8.78 -5.32 -18.01
N ARG A 25 8.97 -5.78 -19.26
CA ARG A 25 9.70 -5.07 -20.33
C ARG A 25 8.77 -4.40 -21.34
N ASP A 26 7.47 -4.46 -21.12
CA ASP A 26 6.49 -3.84 -22.01
C ASP A 26 6.70 -2.32 -22.09
N GLU A 27 6.42 -1.73 -23.24
CA GLU A 27 6.54 -0.28 -23.45
C GLU A 27 5.52 0.49 -22.61
N ASP A 28 4.33 -0.09 -22.40
CA ASP A 28 3.26 0.51 -21.61
C ASP A 28 3.51 0.38 -20.09
N PRO A 29 3.66 1.50 -19.36
CA PRO A 29 3.76 1.49 -17.90
C PRO A 29 2.60 0.77 -17.19
N ALA A 30 1.38 0.82 -17.73
CA ALA A 30 0.23 0.14 -17.15
C ALA A 30 0.38 -1.38 -17.22
N VAL A 31 0.89 -1.92 -18.33
CA VAL A 31 1.16 -3.36 -18.47
C VAL A 31 2.23 -3.80 -17.47
N ARG A 32 3.32 -3.03 -17.33
CA ARG A 32 4.37 -3.32 -16.34
C ARG A 32 3.83 -3.32 -14.91
N ARG A 33 2.95 -2.36 -14.58
CA ARG A 33 2.30 -2.28 -13.28
C ARG A 33 1.44 -3.51 -12.98
N GLU A 34 0.57 -3.91 -13.91
CA GLU A 34 -0.28 -5.09 -13.72
C GLU A 34 0.53 -6.39 -13.68
N ALA A 35 1.60 -6.49 -14.48
CA ALA A 35 2.54 -7.61 -14.43
C ALA A 35 3.19 -7.75 -13.05
N MET A 36 3.54 -6.63 -12.41
CA MET A 36 4.11 -6.61 -11.06
C MET A 36 3.13 -7.11 -9.99
N TRP A 37 1.89 -6.63 -10.02
CA TRP A 37 0.84 -7.10 -9.10
C TRP A 37 0.49 -8.57 -9.33
N ALA A 38 0.42 -9.00 -10.59
CA ALA A 38 0.19 -10.39 -10.94
C ALA A 38 1.36 -11.30 -10.49
N ALA A 39 2.61 -10.82 -10.61
CA ALA A 39 3.79 -11.50 -10.11
C ALA A 39 3.75 -11.68 -8.58
N ALA A 40 3.23 -10.68 -7.85
CA ALA A 40 3.02 -10.76 -6.41
C ALA A 40 1.99 -11.84 -6.05
N TRP A 41 0.81 -11.81 -6.68
CA TRP A 41 -0.23 -12.84 -6.49
C TRP A 41 0.23 -14.25 -6.89
N ALA A 42 1.10 -14.34 -7.89
CA ALA A 42 1.67 -15.59 -8.38
C ALA A 42 2.97 -16.02 -7.67
N ARG A 43 3.39 -15.30 -6.61
CA ARG A 43 4.53 -15.67 -5.75
C ARG A 43 5.85 -15.77 -6.52
N GLN A 44 6.07 -14.88 -7.48
CA GLN A 44 7.28 -14.88 -8.29
C GLN A 44 8.51 -14.51 -7.44
N LYS A 45 9.52 -15.40 -7.41
CA LYS A 45 10.68 -15.28 -6.52
C LYS A 45 11.57 -14.07 -6.81
N TRP A 46 11.60 -13.61 -8.05
CA TRP A 46 12.43 -12.48 -8.49
C TRP A 46 11.87 -11.12 -8.06
N LEU A 47 10.59 -11.04 -7.70
CA LEU A 47 9.87 -9.78 -7.53
C LEU A 47 10.47 -8.87 -6.46
N LEU A 48 10.75 -9.40 -5.26
CA LEU A 48 11.28 -8.58 -4.17
C LEU A 48 12.65 -8.00 -4.50
N GLU A 49 13.51 -8.77 -5.18
CA GLU A 49 14.83 -8.27 -5.59
C GLU A 49 14.69 -7.16 -6.65
N HIS A 50 13.76 -7.32 -7.59
CA HIS A 50 13.42 -6.26 -8.54
C HIS A 50 12.95 -4.98 -7.83
N CYS A 51 12.00 -5.08 -6.91
CA CYS A 51 11.48 -3.94 -6.15
C CYS A 51 12.56 -3.27 -5.27
N ARG A 52 13.43 -4.06 -4.63
CA ARG A 52 14.59 -3.55 -3.86
C ARG A 52 15.56 -2.77 -4.74
N LYS A 53 15.86 -3.29 -5.93
CA LYS A 53 16.74 -2.62 -6.89
C LYS A 53 16.22 -1.24 -7.26
N LEU A 54 14.94 -1.14 -7.61
CA LEU A 54 14.31 0.13 -7.99
C LEU A 54 14.17 1.09 -6.80
N SER A 55 13.96 0.56 -5.59
CA SER A 55 13.89 1.37 -4.37
C SER A 55 15.24 1.97 -3.94
N ASN A 56 16.39 1.51 -4.49
CA ASN A 56 17.68 2.18 -4.27
C ASN A 56 17.75 3.58 -4.90
N ASN A 57 16.96 3.83 -5.94
CA ASN A 57 16.88 5.12 -6.62
C ASN A 57 15.40 5.52 -6.69
N PRO A 58 14.85 6.08 -5.61
CA PRO A 58 13.44 6.39 -5.54
C PRO A 58 13.11 7.49 -6.54
N LEU A 59 12.42 7.15 -7.62
CA LEU A 59 11.91 8.09 -8.63
C LEU A 59 10.38 7.89 -8.75
N PRO A 60 9.60 8.92 -9.13
CA PRO A 60 8.15 8.81 -9.29
C PRO A 60 7.70 7.60 -10.13
N GLU A 61 8.42 7.27 -11.21
CA GLU A 61 8.16 6.11 -12.06
C GLU A 61 8.39 4.75 -11.37
N HIS A 62 9.07 4.71 -10.23
CA HIS A 62 9.32 3.50 -9.45
C HIS A 62 8.31 3.31 -8.31
N TRP A 63 7.29 4.17 -8.21
CA TRP A 63 6.34 4.18 -7.11
C TRP A 63 5.68 2.82 -6.85
N ASP A 64 5.15 2.15 -7.88
CA ASP A 64 4.52 0.83 -7.72
C ASP A 64 5.49 -0.20 -7.12
N SER A 65 6.78 -0.15 -7.50
CA SER A 65 7.80 -1.05 -6.93
C SER A 65 8.09 -0.77 -5.47
N ILE A 66 8.09 0.50 -5.07
CA ILE A 66 8.25 0.92 -3.67
C ILE A 66 7.03 0.46 -2.86
N LEU A 67 5.82 0.63 -3.38
CA LEU A 67 4.59 0.21 -2.71
C LEU A 67 4.50 -1.31 -2.57
N VAL A 68 4.83 -2.07 -3.62
CA VAL A 68 4.93 -3.54 -3.54
C VAL A 68 5.96 -3.97 -2.51
N LEU A 69 7.13 -3.31 -2.46
CA LEU A 69 8.14 -3.58 -1.43
C LEU A 69 7.63 -3.26 -0.02
N ALA A 70 6.90 -2.16 0.16
CA ALA A 70 6.30 -1.82 1.44
C ALA A 70 5.32 -2.92 1.92
N ILE A 71 4.47 -3.42 1.02
CA ILE A 71 3.45 -4.42 1.35
C ILE A 71 4.07 -5.80 1.64
N LEU A 72 5.01 -6.23 0.81
CA LEU A 72 5.54 -7.60 0.82
C LEU A 72 6.84 -7.76 1.62
N GLY A 73 7.63 -6.69 1.70
CA GLY A 73 8.98 -6.67 2.24
C GLY A 73 9.08 -7.04 3.71
N GLU A 74 10.31 -7.24 4.15
CA GLU A 74 10.64 -7.66 5.51
C GLU A 74 11.17 -6.49 6.33
N SER A 75 11.35 -6.68 7.64
CA SER A 75 11.89 -5.61 8.50
C SER A 75 13.27 -5.12 8.05
N SER A 76 14.05 -5.96 7.35
CA SER A 76 15.33 -5.59 6.73
C SER A 76 15.20 -4.52 5.64
N ASP A 77 13.99 -4.31 5.09
CA ASP A 77 13.73 -3.29 4.08
C ASP A 77 13.41 -1.91 4.70
N LEU A 78 13.42 -1.77 6.04
CA LEU A 78 13.06 -0.54 6.77
C LEU A 78 13.77 0.71 6.24
N GLU A 79 15.09 0.67 6.10
CA GLU A 79 15.86 1.85 5.64
C GLU A 79 15.47 2.28 4.22
N ARG A 80 15.10 1.33 3.37
CA ARG A 80 14.64 1.61 1.99
C ARG A 80 13.30 2.32 2.00
N ILE A 81 12.40 1.85 2.85
CA ILE A 81 11.05 2.41 3.00
C ILE A 81 11.09 3.77 3.69
N LEU A 82 11.96 3.96 4.69
CA LEU A 82 12.22 5.27 5.30
C LEU A 82 12.77 6.27 4.28
N ALA A 83 13.68 5.84 3.40
CA ALA A 83 14.20 6.72 2.34
C ALA A 83 13.08 7.18 1.39
N ALA A 84 12.16 6.29 1.00
CA ALA A 84 10.99 6.65 0.20
C ALA A 84 10.05 7.61 0.95
N GLY A 85 9.78 7.35 2.24
CA GLY A 85 8.95 8.23 3.08
C GLY A 85 9.49 9.64 3.29
N LYS A 86 10.81 9.82 3.14
CA LYS A 86 11.49 11.13 3.23
C LYS A 86 11.64 11.85 1.88
N ALA A 87 11.40 11.16 0.77
CA ALA A 87 11.55 11.73 -0.57
C ALA A 87 10.32 12.60 -0.93
N THR A 88 10.46 13.91 -0.74
CA THR A 88 9.38 14.89 -0.95
C THR A 88 8.87 14.97 -2.39
N GLN A 89 9.66 14.53 -3.38
CA GLN A 89 9.26 14.44 -4.79
C GLN A 89 8.09 13.49 -5.05
N PHE A 90 7.79 12.58 -4.12
CA PHE A 90 6.59 11.76 -4.19
C PHE A 90 5.34 12.50 -3.71
N GLY A 91 5.45 13.69 -3.12
CA GLY A 91 4.32 14.36 -2.51
C GLY A 91 3.74 13.57 -1.32
N PRO A 92 2.47 13.79 -0.95
CA PRO A 92 1.83 13.15 0.20
C PRO A 92 1.76 11.61 0.14
N GLN A 93 1.70 11.01 -1.04
CA GLN A 93 1.62 9.54 -1.19
C GLN A 93 2.81 8.79 -0.57
N ARG A 94 3.97 9.44 -0.35
CA ARG A 94 5.12 8.83 0.33
C ARG A 94 4.77 8.18 1.67
N PHE A 95 3.78 8.72 2.39
CA PHE A 95 3.30 8.16 3.64
C PHE A 95 2.48 6.87 3.48
N GLN A 96 1.89 6.63 2.29
CA GLN A 96 1.22 5.37 1.98
C GLN A 96 2.19 4.19 2.06
N ALA A 97 3.41 4.34 1.56
CA ALA A 97 4.43 3.30 1.66
C ALA A 97 4.81 3.03 3.13
N LEU A 98 4.93 4.06 3.96
CA LEU A 98 5.20 3.91 5.39
C LEU A 98 4.05 3.19 6.10
N GLY A 99 2.80 3.57 5.83
CA GLY A 99 1.59 2.95 6.38
C GLY A 99 1.43 1.49 5.97
N ALA A 100 1.65 1.18 4.68
CA ALA A 100 1.60 -0.19 4.16
C ALA A 100 2.73 -1.07 4.73
N PHE A 101 3.91 -0.50 4.98
CA PHE A 101 5.03 -1.21 5.61
C PHE A 101 4.76 -1.56 7.06
N GLY A 102 4.09 -0.67 7.81
CA GLY A 102 3.58 -0.96 9.15
C GLY A 102 4.64 -1.16 10.23
N HIS A 103 5.92 -0.93 9.93
CA HIS A 103 7.00 -1.15 10.88
C HIS A 103 7.05 -0.01 11.92
N PRO A 104 7.17 -0.30 13.24
CA PRO A 104 7.22 0.73 14.28
C PRO A 104 8.28 1.81 14.07
N GLY A 105 9.40 1.43 13.45
CA GLY A 105 10.50 2.33 13.09
C GLY A 105 10.14 3.45 12.11
N VAL A 106 8.98 3.41 11.43
CA VAL A 106 8.52 4.50 10.57
C VAL A 106 7.75 5.58 11.31
N VAL A 107 7.29 5.30 12.53
CA VAL A 107 6.31 6.15 13.24
C VAL A 107 6.88 7.53 13.57
N ASP A 108 8.17 7.62 13.92
CA ASP A 108 8.79 8.91 14.22
C ASP A 108 8.79 9.82 12.95
N THR A 109 8.97 9.27 11.75
CA THR A 109 8.81 10.00 10.47
C THR A 109 7.35 10.37 10.18
N LEU A 110 6.38 9.56 10.61
CA LEU A 110 4.96 9.92 10.50
C LEU A 110 4.60 11.09 11.42
N LEU A 111 5.15 11.13 12.63
CA LEU A 111 4.95 12.24 13.56
C LEU A 111 5.52 13.55 13.02
N GLU A 112 6.71 13.52 12.40
CA GLU A 112 7.26 14.67 11.67
C GLU A 112 6.34 15.12 10.53
N GLY A 113 5.77 14.17 9.78
CA GLY A 113 4.81 14.47 8.71
C GLY A 113 3.50 15.10 9.22
N ILE A 114 2.97 14.62 10.35
CA ILE A 114 1.76 15.16 11.00
C ILE A 114 1.95 16.63 11.44
N GLU A 115 3.18 17.01 11.78
CA GLU A 115 3.54 18.39 12.17
C GLU A 115 3.76 19.33 10.97
N SER A 116 3.66 18.83 9.73
CA SER A 116 3.83 19.61 8.51
C SER A 116 2.84 20.78 8.39
N GLU A 117 3.34 21.91 7.89
CA GLU A 117 2.51 23.06 7.52
C GLU A 117 1.69 22.80 6.24
N ASP A 118 2.16 21.93 5.35
CA ASP A 118 1.39 21.46 4.19
C ASP A 118 0.24 20.53 4.66
N PRO A 119 -1.04 20.91 4.47
CA PRO A 119 -2.19 20.12 4.91
C PRO A 119 -2.23 18.71 4.34
N LEU A 120 -1.90 18.53 3.05
CA LEU A 120 -1.99 17.23 2.40
C LEU A 120 -0.94 16.27 2.95
N THR A 121 0.29 16.76 3.17
CA THR A 121 1.34 16.03 3.89
C THR A 121 0.89 15.62 5.30
N ALA A 122 0.33 16.55 6.08
CA ALA A 122 -0.12 16.27 7.43
C ALA A 122 -1.22 15.20 7.45
N VAL A 123 -2.23 15.32 6.58
CA VAL A 123 -3.33 14.36 6.44
C VAL A 123 -2.82 12.98 6.03
N ALA A 124 -1.94 12.89 5.03
CA ALA A 124 -1.40 11.61 4.58
C ALA A 124 -0.56 10.91 5.67
N ALA A 125 0.26 11.67 6.41
CA ALA A 125 1.02 11.15 7.54
C ALA A 125 0.10 10.69 8.68
N GLY A 126 -0.96 11.45 8.98
CA GLY A 126 -1.99 11.09 9.95
C GLY A 126 -2.72 9.80 9.57
N ALA A 127 -3.14 9.67 8.31
CA ALA A 127 -3.79 8.46 7.80
C ALA A 127 -2.89 7.23 7.92
N ALA A 128 -1.60 7.37 7.58
CA ALA A 128 -0.62 6.30 7.77
C ALA A 128 -0.41 5.96 9.26
N PHE A 129 -0.36 6.97 10.14
CA PHE A 129 -0.25 6.74 11.59
C PHE A 129 -1.46 5.97 12.12
N THR A 130 -2.68 6.36 11.74
CA THR A 130 -3.92 5.66 12.07
C THR A 130 -3.94 4.25 11.50
N LYS A 131 -3.46 4.06 10.26
CA LYS A 131 -3.35 2.73 9.63
C LYS A 131 -2.44 1.79 10.42
N ILE A 132 -1.34 2.29 11.00
CA ILE A 132 -0.43 1.47 11.81
C ILE A 132 -0.98 1.24 13.21
N THR A 133 -1.35 2.32 13.90
CA THR A 133 -1.65 2.29 15.34
C THR A 133 -3.10 1.95 15.67
N GLY A 134 -4.02 2.16 14.72
CA GLY A 134 -5.47 2.09 14.95
C GLY A 134 -6.03 3.29 15.72
N ALA A 135 -5.19 4.24 16.13
CA ALA A 135 -5.63 5.41 16.88
C ALA A 135 -6.21 6.47 15.93
N ASP A 136 -7.43 6.91 16.20
CA ASP A 136 -7.97 8.12 15.62
C ASP A 136 -7.26 9.34 16.24
N VAL A 137 -6.58 10.10 15.41
CA VAL A 137 -5.84 11.30 15.78
C VAL A 137 -6.37 12.53 15.06
N GLU A 138 -7.58 12.48 14.49
CA GLU A 138 -8.22 13.65 13.90
C GLU A 138 -8.34 14.80 14.91
N SER A 139 -8.21 16.02 14.43
CA SER A 139 -8.50 17.23 15.20
C SER A 139 -9.84 17.83 14.78
N ASN A 140 -10.29 18.85 15.49
CA ASN A 140 -11.45 19.66 15.07
C ASN A 140 -11.07 20.74 14.05
N LYS A 141 -9.80 20.81 13.61
CA LYS A 141 -9.33 21.83 12.67
C LYS A 141 -9.52 21.35 11.25
N ARG A 142 -10.32 22.10 10.50
CA ARG A 142 -10.55 21.90 9.06
C ARG A 142 -9.86 22.99 8.27
N VAL A 143 -9.31 22.63 7.11
CA VAL A 143 -8.63 23.57 6.21
C VAL A 143 -9.04 23.30 4.78
N GLN A 144 -9.21 24.37 4.00
CA GLN A 144 -9.43 24.27 2.57
C GLN A 144 -8.09 24.05 1.85
N ILE A 145 -8.06 23.08 0.94
CA ILE A 145 -6.94 22.81 0.06
C ILE A 145 -6.98 23.80 -1.10
N ARG A 146 -5.90 24.56 -1.26
CA ARG A 146 -5.78 25.48 -2.38
C ARG A 146 -5.46 24.69 -3.66
N PRO A 147 -5.98 25.12 -4.83
CA PRO A 147 -5.66 24.45 -6.08
C PRO A 147 -4.16 24.55 -6.39
N GLU A 148 -3.58 23.49 -6.97
CA GLU A 148 -2.14 23.38 -7.25
C GLU A 148 -1.60 24.44 -8.22
N ASN A 149 -2.47 25.06 -9.03
CA ASN A 149 -2.10 26.08 -10.00
C ASN A 149 -1.72 27.43 -9.36
N GLY A 150 -1.87 27.58 -8.04
CA GLY A 150 -1.40 28.75 -7.28
C GLY A 150 -2.19 30.04 -7.54
N SER A 151 -3.24 30.01 -8.35
CA SER A 151 -4.17 31.14 -8.49
C SER A 151 -5.03 31.27 -7.24
N GLU A 152 -5.27 32.51 -6.79
CA GLU A 152 -6.28 32.76 -5.78
C GLU A 152 -7.64 32.38 -6.35
N PRO A 153 -8.37 31.44 -5.71
CA PRO A 153 -9.68 31.05 -6.17
C PRO A 153 -10.64 32.22 -6.06
N ASP A 154 -11.44 32.43 -7.10
CA ASP A 154 -12.51 33.42 -7.06
C ASP A 154 -13.61 33.03 -6.05
N GLU A 155 -14.59 33.92 -5.82
CA GLU A 155 -15.65 33.68 -4.83
C GLU A 155 -16.45 32.39 -5.12
N PHE A 156 -16.59 32.00 -6.39
CA PHE A 156 -17.27 30.77 -6.77
C PHE A 156 -16.37 29.56 -6.51
N GLU A 157 -15.10 29.61 -6.93
CA GLU A 157 -14.13 28.53 -6.72
C GLU A 157 -13.86 28.23 -5.24
N GLN A 158 -13.95 29.24 -4.37
CA GLN A 158 -13.80 29.09 -2.91
C GLN A 158 -14.86 28.16 -2.28
N GLU A 159 -16.07 28.11 -2.83
CA GLU A 159 -17.15 27.24 -2.34
C GLU A 159 -16.92 25.76 -2.70
N PHE A 160 -16.10 25.47 -3.70
CA PHE A 160 -15.81 24.11 -4.18
C PHE A 160 -14.44 23.58 -3.75
N LEU A 161 -13.67 24.35 -2.96
CA LEU A 161 -12.39 23.87 -2.46
C LEU A 161 -12.59 22.65 -1.56
N GLU A 162 -11.73 21.65 -1.77
CA GLU A 162 -11.71 20.46 -0.93
C GLU A 162 -11.36 20.86 0.51
N GLU A 163 -12.20 20.44 1.46
CA GLU A 163 -11.95 20.63 2.89
C GLU A 163 -11.40 19.34 3.48
N VAL A 164 -10.25 19.44 4.15
CA VAL A 164 -9.64 18.31 4.86
C VAL A 164 -9.61 18.56 6.37
N VAL A 165 -9.75 17.48 7.14
CA VAL A 165 -9.60 17.51 8.60
C VAL A 165 -8.14 17.22 8.94
N LEU A 166 -7.49 18.14 9.66
CA LEU A 166 -6.09 17.95 10.05
C LEU A 166 -5.97 16.97 11.22
N PRO A 167 -4.93 16.14 11.28
CA PRO A 167 -4.60 15.39 12.48
C PRO A 167 -4.11 16.30 13.61
N SER A 168 -4.19 15.81 14.85
CA SER A 168 -3.66 16.45 16.05
C SER A 168 -2.27 15.88 16.38
N PRO A 169 -1.19 16.67 16.21
CA PRO A 169 0.16 16.24 16.60
C PRO A 169 0.24 15.83 18.06
N GLN A 170 -0.44 16.57 18.95
CA GLN A 170 -0.46 16.28 20.38
C GLN A 170 -1.14 14.94 20.69
N ALA A 171 -2.24 14.61 20.01
CA ALA A 171 -2.92 13.34 20.19
C ALA A 171 -2.05 12.17 19.70
N ALA A 172 -1.44 12.30 18.51
CA ALA A 172 -0.55 11.31 17.94
C ALA A 172 0.67 11.05 18.83
N GLN A 173 1.38 12.11 19.28
CA GLN A 173 2.51 12.02 20.21
C GLN A 173 2.11 11.36 21.53
N THR A 174 0.96 11.74 22.09
CA THR A 174 0.46 11.17 23.36
C THR A 174 0.13 9.70 23.21
N HIS A 175 -0.50 9.30 22.11
CA HIS A 175 -0.80 7.90 21.83
C HIS A 175 0.50 7.10 21.64
N TRP A 176 1.43 7.60 20.82
CA TRP A 176 2.68 6.91 20.54
C TRP A 176 3.50 6.63 21.80
N LYS A 177 3.64 7.62 22.69
CA LYS A 177 4.32 7.45 23.99
C LYS A 177 3.74 6.32 24.83
N LYS A 178 2.44 6.03 24.71
CA LYS A 178 1.79 4.95 25.48
C LYS A 178 2.05 3.56 24.89
N VAL A 179 2.12 3.46 23.56
CA VAL A 179 2.14 2.15 22.87
C VAL A 179 3.51 1.77 22.29
N LYS A 180 4.48 2.71 22.23
CA LYS A 180 5.80 2.53 21.59
C LYS A 180 6.53 1.27 22.07
N GLU A 181 6.52 1.01 23.38
CA GLU A 181 7.18 -0.18 23.95
C GLU A 181 6.56 -1.49 23.46
N GLU A 182 5.22 -1.57 23.40
CA GLU A 182 4.53 -2.75 22.89
C GLU A 182 4.77 -2.93 21.39
N PHE A 183 4.62 -1.84 20.62
CA PHE A 183 4.81 -1.87 19.17
C PHE A 183 6.22 -2.31 18.80
N SER A 184 7.24 -1.93 19.58
CA SER A 184 8.64 -2.32 19.33
C SER A 184 8.91 -3.83 19.33
N LYS A 185 7.99 -4.64 19.87
CA LYS A 185 8.11 -6.11 19.89
C LYS A 185 7.71 -6.76 18.56
N GLY A 186 6.89 -6.06 17.76
CA GLY A 186 6.41 -6.51 16.46
C GLY A 186 7.18 -5.88 15.31
N THR A 187 7.09 -6.50 14.14
CA THR A 187 7.78 -6.01 12.93
C THR A 187 6.82 -5.42 11.89
N ARG A 188 5.51 -5.60 12.05
CA ARG A 188 4.52 -5.08 11.12
C ARG A 188 3.16 -4.95 11.79
N TRP A 189 2.68 -3.73 11.93
CA TRP A 189 1.42 -3.41 12.59
C TRP A 189 0.42 -2.84 11.61
N CYS A 190 -0.86 -3.17 11.80
CA CYS A 190 -1.96 -2.52 11.13
C CYS A 190 -3.18 -2.48 12.06
N ARG A 191 -3.76 -1.30 12.23
CA ARG A 191 -4.88 -1.00 13.14
C ARG A 191 -4.62 -1.48 14.57
N GLY A 192 -3.36 -1.48 15.01
CA GLY A 192 -2.95 -1.96 16.33
C GLY A 192 -2.81 -3.48 16.46
N PHE A 193 -2.93 -4.25 15.37
CA PHE A 193 -2.63 -5.68 15.33
C PHE A 193 -1.24 -5.94 14.79
N ASP A 194 -0.44 -6.77 15.47
CA ASP A 194 0.82 -7.29 14.93
C ASP A 194 0.52 -8.36 13.86
N LEU A 195 0.83 -8.03 12.61
CA LEU A 195 0.65 -8.89 11.44
C LEU A 195 1.97 -9.56 11.00
N GLY A 196 3.03 -9.49 11.81
CA GLY A 196 4.36 -10.03 11.48
C GLY A 196 4.33 -11.53 11.16
N LEU A 197 3.46 -12.28 11.83
CA LEU A 197 3.27 -13.72 11.64
C LEU A 197 2.09 -14.09 10.71
N GLY A 198 1.41 -13.09 10.14
CA GLY A 198 0.19 -13.26 9.35
C GLY A 198 -1.03 -12.65 10.02
N ALA A 199 -2.18 -12.75 9.36
CA ALA A 199 -3.47 -12.25 9.86
C ALA A 199 -4.47 -13.40 9.91
N THR A 200 -5.21 -13.54 11.02
CA THR A 200 -6.35 -14.46 11.11
C THR A 200 -7.58 -13.86 10.43
N ASP A 201 -8.59 -14.67 10.13
CA ASP A 201 -9.85 -14.19 9.56
C ASP A 201 -10.50 -13.12 10.46
N GLU A 202 -10.46 -13.28 11.79
CA GLU A 202 -10.98 -12.32 12.75
C GLU A 202 -10.25 -10.97 12.67
N ILE A 203 -8.92 -10.98 12.51
CA ILE A 203 -8.16 -9.74 12.30
C ILE A 203 -8.54 -9.12 10.96
N LEU A 204 -8.61 -9.91 9.89
CA LEU A 204 -8.96 -9.42 8.54
C LEU A 204 -10.33 -8.74 8.51
N THR A 205 -11.32 -9.20 9.29
CA THR A 205 -12.64 -8.53 9.40
C THR A 205 -12.58 -7.14 10.00
N GLN A 206 -11.58 -6.84 10.81
CA GLN A 206 -11.41 -5.56 11.49
C GLN A 206 -10.59 -4.56 10.65
N LEU A 207 -9.94 -5.03 9.59
CA LEU A 207 -9.19 -4.17 8.67
C LEU A 207 -10.12 -3.53 7.63
N ASP A 208 -9.80 -2.29 7.24
CA ASP A 208 -10.35 -1.67 6.04
C ASP A 208 -9.96 -2.45 4.76
N LEU A 209 -10.63 -2.16 3.65
CA LEU A 209 -10.47 -2.92 2.41
C LEU A 209 -9.04 -2.89 1.86
N GLU A 210 -8.37 -1.73 1.94
CA GLU A 210 -6.97 -1.60 1.49
C GLU A 210 -6.05 -2.46 2.35
N SER A 211 -6.10 -2.30 3.67
CA SER A 211 -5.26 -3.03 4.62
C SER A 211 -5.51 -4.54 4.58
N ARG A 212 -6.77 -4.95 4.37
CA ARG A 212 -7.14 -6.36 4.16
C ARG A 212 -6.54 -6.91 2.88
N TRP A 213 -6.64 -6.16 1.78
CA TRP A 213 -6.05 -6.55 0.50
C TRP A 213 -4.53 -6.72 0.62
N GLU A 214 -3.83 -5.78 1.26
CA GLU A 214 -2.39 -5.85 1.51
C GLU A 214 -1.99 -7.07 2.36
N ALA A 215 -2.75 -7.32 3.44
CA ALA A 215 -2.52 -8.47 4.32
C ALA A 215 -2.72 -9.80 3.58
N CYS A 216 -3.77 -9.92 2.77
CA CYS A 216 -4.05 -11.09 1.95
C CYS A 216 -3.01 -11.27 0.83
N LEU A 217 -2.61 -10.20 0.15
CA LEU A 217 -1.54 -10.24 -0.87
C LEU A 217 -0.23 -10.73 -0.26
N ARG A 218 0.18 -10.16 0.88
CA ARG A 218 1.38 -10.61 1.61
C ARG A 218 1.25 -12.06 2.06
N GLY A 219 0.10 -12.44 2.60
CA GLY A 219 -0.20 -13.82 3.01
C GLY A 219 -0.10 -14.79 1.84
N LYS A 220 -0.62 -14.43 0.66
CA LYS A 220 -0.51 -15.22 -0.56
C LYS A 220 0.93 -15.35 -1.01
N PHE A 221 1.66 -14.24 -1.07
CA PHE A 221 3.06 -14.19 -1.48
C PHE A 221 3.92 -15.15 -0.62
N ARG A 222 3.75 -15.08 0.70
CA ARG A 222 4.45 -15.91 1.68
C ARG A 222 3.90 -17.34 1.82
N GLY A 223 2.72 -17.62 1.25
CA GLY A 223 2.06 -18.92 1.33
C GLY A 223 1.37 -19.21 2.67
N THR A 224 1.14 -18.18 3.50
CA THR A 224 0.40 -18.28 4.77
C THR A 224 -1.11 -18.08 4.59
N TRP A 225 -1.53 -17.58 3.43
CA TRP A 225 -2.94 -17.47 3.04
C TRP A 225 -3.20 -18.23 1.74
N GLN A 226 -4.22 -19.09 1.73
CA GLN A 226 -4.54 -19.96 0.60
C GLN A 226 -5.63 -19.41 -0.33
N GLY A 227 -6.32 -18.34 0.07
CA GLY A 227 -7.39 -17.73 -0.71
C GLY A 227 -6.94 -17.14 -2.05
N SER A 228 -7.91 -16.68 -2.82
CA SER A 228 -7.77 -16.05 -4.13
C SER A 228 -8.34 -14.63 -4.12
N LEU A 229 -8.10 -13.87 -5.19
CA LEU A 229 -8.73 -12.56 -5.38
C LEU A 229 -10.26 -12.65 -5.29
N ILE A 230 -10.85 -13.73 -5.82
CA ILE A 230 -12.28 -14.00 -5.79
C ILE A 230 -12.79 -14.18 -4.35
N ASP A 231 -11.99 -14.82 -3.49
CA ASP A 231 -12.35 -15.01 -2.07
C ASP A 231 -12.29 -13.67 -1.32
N LEU A 232 -11.38 -12.78 -1.72
CA LEU A 232 -11.26 -11.44 -1.14
C LEU A 232 -12.46 -10.56 -1.51
N GLU A 233 -12.93 -10.62 -2.76
CA GLU A 233 -14.12 -9.91 -3.23
C GLU A 233 -15.40 -10.34 -2.50
N ALA A 234 -15.49 -11.62 -2.09
CA ALA A 234 -16.63 -12.15 -1.36
C ALA A 234 -16.51 -12.01 0.17
N PHE A 235 -15.37 -11.57 0.69
CA PHE A 235 -15.10 -11.53 2.13
C PHE A 235 -16.04 -10.54 2.87
N PRO A 236 -16.58 -10.87 4.06
CA PRO A 236 -16.28 -12.05 4.91
C PRO A 236 -17.15 -13.28 4.63
N GLN A 237 -17.97 -13.27 3.58
CA GLN A 237 -18.88 -14.37 3.29
C GLN A 237 -18.08 -15.54 2.70
N LYS A 238 -18.18 -16.72 3.32
CA LYS A 238 -17.69 -17.95 2.71
C LYS A 238 -18.64 -18.31 1.57
N ARG A 239 -18.11 -18.49 0.36
CA ARG A 239 -18.87 -19.16 -0.70
C ARG A 239 -19.13 -20.59 -0.24
N GLY A 240 -20.41 -20.93 -0.10
CA GLY A 240 -20.87 -22.27 0.30
C GLY A 240 -20.61 -23.32 -0.77
#